data_AF-A0AAW1AFU4-F1
#
_entry.id   AF-A0AAW1AFU4-F1
#
_cell.length_a   1.000
_cell.length_b   1.000
_cell.length_c   1.000
_cell.angle_alpha   90.00
_cell.angle_beta   90.00
_cell.angle_gamma   90.00
#
_symmetry.space_group_name_H-M   'P 1'
#
loop_
_entity.id
_entity.type
_entity.pdbx_description
1 polymer ?
#
loop_
_entity_poly.entity_id
_entity_poly.type
_entity_poly.pdbx_seq_one_letter_code
_entity_poly.pdbx_strand_id
1 'polypeptide(L)'
;MSMQLAMSVAKNEFIVGGKYRLLRKIGSGSFGDIYLGINISNGEEVAVKLESVRARHPQLLYESKLYKILHGGIGIPHIRWYGQEREYNVLVMDLLGPSLEDLFTFCTRRFTIKTVLMLADQMIGRIEYVHCKHFIHRDIKPDNFLMGIGRHCNKLFLIDFGLAKKYRDSRTRLHIMYREDKNLTGTARYASINAHLGIEQSRRDDMESLGYVLMYFNRGSLPWQGLKAATKKQKYEKISEKKMSTPVEVLCKGFPAEFAMYLNYTRGLRFEESPDYMYLRQLFRILFRTLNHQYDYTFDWTMLKQKSCVVGGSAGGPSQPTPNTQGQGQAQAQPPAQTNAQPGKG
;
A
#
# COMPACT_ATOMS: atom_id res chain seq x y z
N MET A 1 36.93 12.21 37.35
CA MET A 1 35.89 11.29 36.82
C MET A 1 34.90 12.05 35.94
N SER A 2 35.29 12.48 34.73
CA SER A 2 34.34 13.19 33.84
C SER A 2 34.81 13.31 32.38
N MET A 3 35.40 12.25 31.83
CA MET A 3 35.58 12.12 30.38
C MET A 3 35.37 10.68 29.86
N GLN A 4 34.98 9.76 30.74
CA GLN A 4 34.85 8.33 30.42
C GLN A 4 33.40 7.83 30.42
N LEU A 5 32.43 8.72 30.63
CA LEU A 5 30.99 8.41 30.64
C LEU A 5 30.26 8.91 29.38
N ALA A 6 30.99 9.26 28.31
CA ALA A 6 30.42 9.68 27.02
C ALA A 6 30.58 8.63 25.90
N MET A 7 31.08 7.42 26.21
CA MET A 7 31.42 6.40 25.20
C MET A 7 30.68 5.06 25.33
N SER A 8 29.56 4.97 26.06
CA SER A 8 28.92 3.66 26.31
C SER A 8 27.50 3.45 25.79
N VAL A 9 27.01 4.22 24.80
CA VAL A 9 25.77 3.88 24.07
C VAL A 9 25.86 4.26 22.59
N ALA A 10 26.91 3.84 21.87
CA ALA A 10 26.82 3.76 20.42
C ALA A 10 26.02 2.49 20.08
N LYS A 11 24.68 2.57 20.13
CA LYS A 11 23.82 1.61 19.40
C LYS A 11 24.40 1.54 18.00
N ASN A 12 24.92 0.39 17.58
CA ASN A 12 25.51 0.15 16.26
C ASN A 12 24.72 0.87 15.16
N GLU A 13 25.15 2.08 14.78
CA GLU A 13 24.45 2.87 13.79
C GLU A 13 24.62 2.13 12.46
N PHE A 14 23.51 1.66 11.89
CA PHE A 14 23.52 1.03 10.58
C PHE A 14 23.40 2.14 9.53
N ILE A 15 24.53 2.54 8.98
CA ILE A 15 24.62 3.55 7.92
C ILE A 15 24.86 2.82 6.60
N VAL A 16 24.00 3.07 5.61
CA VAL A 16 24.10 2.47 4.28
C VAL A 16 24.59 3.50 3.26
N GLY A 17 25.47 3.08 2.35
CA GLY A 17 26.00 3.94 1.29
C GLY A 17 26.73 5.17 1.81
N GLY A 18 27.31 5.08 3.02
CA GLY A 18 28.07 6.14 3.68
C GLY A 18 27.28 7.37 4.14
N LYS A 19 25.96 7.43 3.94
CA LYS A 19 25.18 8.65 4.23
C LYS A 19 23.74 8.44 4.72
N TYR A 20 23.16 7.26 4.63
CA TYR A 20 21.78 7.04 5.09
C TYR A 20 21.78 6.22 6.36
N ARG A 21 21.44 6.85 7.49
CA ARG A 21 21.29 6.17 8.78
C ARG A 21 19.90 5.55 8.87
N LEU A 22 19.82 4.25 9.15
CA LEU A 22 18.54 3.60 9.41
C LEU A 22 18.03 3.96 10.80
N LEU A 23 16.72 4.21 10.90
CA LEU A 23 16.06 4.60 12.14
C LEU A 23 15.18 3.46 12.67
N ARG A 24 13.97 3.30 12.11
CA ARG A 24 12.99 2.31 12.56
C ARG A 24 12.39 1.57 11.39
N LYS A 25 11.99 0.31 11.62
CA LYS A 25 11.23 -0.48 10.64
C LYS A 25 9.85 0.17 10.45
N ILE A 26 9.46 0.38 9.19
CA ILE A 26 8.16 0.96 8.81
C ILE A 26 7.27 -0.01 8.03
N GLY A 27 7.83 -1.12 7.58
CA GLY A 27 7.06 -2.17 6.92
C GLY A 27 7.90 -3.39 6.61
N SER A 28 7.24 -4.39 6.03
CA SER A 28 7.88 -5.55 5.43
C SER A 28 7.29 -5.70 4.03
N GLY A 29 8.16 -5.82 3.03
CA GLY A 29 7.77 -6.16 1.68
C GLY A 29 7.79 -7.67 1.45
N SER A 30 7.44 -8.06 0.23
CA SER A 30 7.43 -9.45 -0.23
C SER A 30 8.79 -10.16 -0.12
N PHE A 31 9.91 -9.40 -0.11
CA PHE A 31 11.27 -9.91 -0.24
C PHE A 31 12.27 -9.31 0.76
N GLY A 32 11.79 -8.55 1.75
CA GLY A 32 12.67 -7.86 2.68
C GLY A 32 11.96 -6.87 3.58
N ASP A 33 12.74 -6.20 4.42
CA ASP A 33 12.23 -5.23 5.39
C ASP A 33 12.39 -3.80 4.89
N ILE A 34 11.44 -2.94 5.22
CA ILE A 34 11.48 -1.51 4.88
C ILE A 34 11.71 -0.70 6.15
N TYR A 35 12.72 0.16 6.12
CA TYR A 35 13.09 1.05 7.22
C TYR A 35 12.93 2.51 6.80
N LEU A 36 12.53 3.33 7.76
CA LEU A 36 12.76 4.77 7.69
C LEU A 36 14.26 5.01 7.87
N GLY A 37 14.88 5.75 6.96
CA GLY A 37 16.23 6.26 7.09
C GLY A 37 16.26 7.77 7.03
N ILE A 38 17.38 8.35 7.45
CA ILE A 38 17.67 9.78 7.32
C ILE A 38 19.00 9.96 6.61
N ASN A 39 19.04 10.83 5.61
CA ASN A 39 20.29 11.26 5.01
C ASN A 39 21.00 12.21 5.98
N ILE A 40 22.16 11.78 6.49
CA ILE A 40 22.88 12.50 7.54
C ILE A 40 23.46 13.84 7.08
N SER A 41 23.59 14.06 5.77
CA SER A 41 24.16 15.31 5.25
C SER A 41 23.15 16.46 5.17
N ASN A 42 21.86 16.16 4.99
CA ASN A 42 20.83 17.18 4.75
C ASN A 42 19.53 16.97 5.57
N GLY A 43 19.45 15.91 6.38
CA GLY A 43 18.27 15.59 7.19
C GLY A 43 17.08 15.01 6.41
N GLU A 44 17.24 14.70 5.13
CA GLU A 44 16.14 14.19 4.29
C GLU A 44 15.73 12.78 4.73
N GLU A 45 14.44 12.59 5.01
CA GLU A 45 13.89 11.26 5.30
C GLU A 45 13.72 10.42 4.02
N VAL A 46 14.11 9.15 4.10
CA VAL A 46 14.10 8.19 2.98
C VAL A 46 13.52 6.85 3.40
N ALA A 47 13.04 6.07 2.43
CA ALA A 47 12.74 4.66 2.63
C ALA A 47 13.94 3.80 2.23
N VAL A 48 14.32 2.84 3.08
CA VAL A 48 15.43 1.92 2.87
C VAL A 48 14.90 0.49 2.87
N LYS A 49 14.94 -0.18 1.72
CA LYS A 49 14.58 -1.59 1.55
C LYS A 49 15.83 -2.46 1.71
N LEU A 50 15.78 -3.42 2.62
CA LEU A 50 16.85 -4.38 2.88
C LEU A 50 16.41 -5.79 2.45
N GLU A 51 17.23 -6.44 1.64
CA GLU A 51 17.08 -7.85 1.25
C GLU A 51 18.34 -8.60 1.66
N SER A 52 18.20 -9.75 2.35
CA SER A 52 19.36 -10.56 2.69
C SER A 52 20.05 -11.09 1.43
N VAL A 53 21.38 -11.01 1.37
CA VAL A 53 22.15 -11.61 0.26
C VAL A 53 22.00 -13.14 0.20
N ARG A 54 21.56 -13.78 1.28
CA ARG A 54 21.25 -15.22 1.37
C ARG A 54 19.80 -15.54 0.99
N ALA A 55 19.01 -14.57 0.53
CA ALA A 55 17.62 -14.81 0.13
C ALA A 55 17.56 -15.85 -1.00
N ARG A 56 16.62 -16.80 -0.90
CA ARG A 56 16.44 -17.88 -1.88
C ARG A 56 16.16 -17.36 -3.30
N HIS A 57 15.47 -16.23 -3.39
CA HIS A 57 15.08 -15.59 -4.64
C HIS A 57 15.33 -14.08 -4.53
N PRO A 58 16.58 -13.61 -4.75
CA PRO A 58 16.91 -12.20 -4.64
C PRO A 58 16.31 -11.41 -5.82
N GLN A 59 15.67 -10.29 -5.52
CA GLN A 59 14.94 -9.46 -6.49
C GLN A 59 15.33 -7.99 -6.43
N LEU A 60 16.01 -7.54 -5.36
CA LEU A 60 16.23 -6.11 -5.14
C LEU A 60 17.12 -5.46 -6.21
N LEU A 61 18.09 -6.21 -6.76
CA LEU A 61 18.89 -5.77 -7.91
C LEU A 61 18.05 -5.58 -9.17
N TYR A 62 17.12 -6.50 -9.42
CA TYR A 62 16.23 -6.43 -10.57
C TYR A 62 15.29 -5.23 -10.43
N GLU A 63 14.70 -5.08 -9.25
CA GLU A 63 13.82 -3.97 -8.90
C GLU A 63 14.53 -2.61 -9.06
N SER A 64 15.77 -2.48 -8.57
CA SER A 64 16.54 -1.22 -8.69
C SER A 64 16.85 -0.84 -10.14
N LYS A 65 17.16 -1.83 -11.00
CA LYS A 65 17.32 -1.61 -12.45
C LYS A 65 16.00 -1.17 -13.08
N LEU A 66 14.87 -1.74 -12.64
CA LEU A 66 13.58 -1.41 -13.21
C LEU A 66 13.14 0.01 -12.85
N TYR A 67 13.33 0.45 -11.60
CA TYR A 67 13.08 1.83 -11.23
C TYR A 67 13.89 2.83 -12.07
N LYS A 68 15.14 2.50 -12.43
CA LYS A 68 15.95 3.35 -13.35
C LYS A 68 15.30 3.48 -14.73
N ILE A 69 14.70 2.40 -15.26
CA ILE A 69 13.97 2.42 -16.54
C ILE A 69 12.67 3.23 -16.44
N LEU A 70 11.99 3.13 -15.30
CA LEU A 70 10.72 3.80 -15.02
C LEU A 70 10.89 5.27 -14.59
N HIS A 71 12.12 5.72 -14.31
CA HIS A 71 12.43 7.08 -13.88
C HIS A 71 11.79 8.14 -14.80
N GLY A 72 11.35 9.26 -14.21
CA GLY A 72 10.61 10.33 -14.87
C GLY A 72 9.09 10.09 -14.98
N GLY A 73 8.60 8.92 -14.60
CA GLY A 73 7.17 8.61 -14.59
C GLY A 73 6.42 9.29 -13.44
N ILE A 74 5.22 9.80 -13.72
CA ILE A 74 4.35 10.34 -12.68
C ILE A 74 3.94 9.22 -11.73
N GLY A 75 4.24 9.39 -10.44
CA GLY A 75 3.94 8.39 -9.42
C GLY A 75 4.89 7.18 -9.42
N ILE A 76 6.12 7.36 -9.91
CA ILE A 76 7.23 6.44 -9.71
C ILE A 76 8.20 7.09 -8.71
N PRO A 77 8.55 6.41 -7.59
CA PRO A 77 9.51 6.92 -6.62
C PRO A 77 10.92 7.07 -7.22
N HIS A 78 11.67 8.07 -6.76
CA HIS A 78 13.07 8.19 -7.15
C HIS A 78 13.95 7.25 -6.32
N ILE A 79 14.88 6.58 -7.00
CA ILE A 79 15.94 5.82 -6.35
C ILE A 79 17.13 6.75 -6.10
N ARG A 80 17.59 6.79 -4.86
CA ARG A 80 18.73 7.59 -4.44
C ARG A 80 20.03 6.78 -4.43
N TRP A 81 19.95 5.50 -4.09
CA TRP A 81 21.11 4.63 -4.04
C TRP A 81 20.71 3.15 -4.08
N TYR A 82 21.56 2.33 -4.68
CA TYR A 82 21.50 0.88 -4.59
C TYR A 82 22.92 0.35 -4.38
N GLY A 83 23.09 -0.61 -3.49
CA GLY A 83 24.36 -1.28 -3.27
C GLY A 83 24.24 -2.38 -2.22
N GLN A 84 25.37 -2.98 -1.88
CA GLN A 84 25.45 -3.99 -0.84
C GLN A 84 26.07 -3.37 0.41
N GLU A 85 25.48 -3.61 1.57
CA GLU A 85 25.99 -3.19 2.87
C GLU A 85 25.90 -4.37 3.85
N ARG A 86 27.05 -4.82 4.36
CA ARG A 86 27.16 -6.07 5.16
C ARG A 86 26.51 -7.27 4.44
N GLU A 87 25.59 -7.97 5.10
CA GLU A 87 24.87 -9.14 4.57
C GLU A 87 23.56 -8.77 3.83
N TYR A 88 23.40 -7.52 3.40
CA TYR A 88 22.18 -7.04 2.74
C TYR A 88 22.44 -6.36 1.40
N ASN A 89 21.61 -6.68 0.41
CA ASN A 89 21.33 -5.77 -0.70
C ASN A 89 20.43 -4.66 -0.18
N VAL A 90 20.71 -3.43 -0.58
CA VAL A 90 20.05 -2.24 -0.06
C VAL A 90 19.59 -1.34 -1.20
N LEU A 91 18.35 -0.87 -1.11
CA LEU A 91 17.76 0.09 -2.03
C LEU A 91 17.21 1.28 -1.25
N VAL A 92 17.75 2.46 -1.50
CA VAL A 92 17.32 3.72 -0.89
C VAL A 92 16.47 4.48 -1.90
N MET A 93 15.27 4.87 -1.50
CA MET A 93 14.28 5.53 -2.34
C MET A 93 13.50 6.60 -1.58
N ASP A 94 12.74 7.41 -2.31
CA ASP A 94 11.85 8.42 -1.72
C ASP A 94 10.94 7.79 -0.65
N LEU A 95 10.82 8.46 0.50
CA LEU A 95 9.82 8.10 1.50
C LEU A 95 8.43 8.50 1.00
N LEU A 96 7.48 7.58 1.08
CA LEU A 96 6.08 7.80 0.72
C LEU A 96 5.18 7.75 1.95
N GLY A 97 3.92 8.15 1.75
CA GLY A 97 2.86 8.09 2.74
C GLY A 97 2.24 6.70 2.86
N PRO A 98 1.05 6.60 3.47
CA PRO A 98 0.38 5.33 3.69
C PRO A 98 -0.05 4.66 2.38
N SER A 99 -0.14 3.33 2.39
CA SER A 99 -0.72 2.55 1.30
C SER A 99 -2.24 2.73 1.22
N LEU A 100 -2.84 2.33 0.10
CA LEU A 100 -4.30 2.33 -0.01
C LEU A 100 -4.95 1.32 0.94
N GLU A 101 -4.28 0.22 1.33
CA GLU A 101 -4.82 -0.70 2.35
C GLU A 101 -4.83 -0.04 3.74
N ASP A 102 -3.78 0.70 4.10
CA ASP A 102 -3.71 1.46 5.36
C ASP A 102 -4.82 2.51 5.41
N LEU A 103 -4.99 3.27 4.33
CA LEU A 103 -6.03 4.29 4.20
C LEU A 103 -7.43 3.69 4.18
N PHE A 104 -7.60 2.52 3.57
CA PHE A 104 -8.86 1.80 3.57
C PHE A 104 -9.23 1.34 4.98
N THR A 105 -8.27 0.81 5.72
CA THR A 105 -8.45 0.45 7.13
C THR A 105 -8.77 1.67 7.99
N PHE A 106 -8.07 2.80 7.78
CA PHE A 106 -8.35 4.06 8.45
C PHE A 106 -9.77 4.58 8.19
N CYS A 107 -10.29 4.37 6.97
CA CYS A 107 -11.67 4.69 6.59
C CYS A 107 -12.67 3.58 6.95
N THR A 108 -12.37 2.74 7.94
CA THR A 108 -13.26 1.65 8.41
C THR A 108 -13.63 0.64 7.31
N ARG A 109 -12.72 0.43 6.36
CA ARG A 109 -12.84 -0.51 5.23
C ARG A 109 -14.01 -0.20 4.30
N ARG A 110 -14.29 1.09 4.11
CA ARG A 110 -15.27 1.58 3.16
C ARG A 110 -14.79 2.86 2.52
N PHE A 111 -14.73 2.88 1.19
CA PHE A 111 -14.54 4.11 0.44
C PHE A 111 -15.85 4.56 -0.20
N THR A 112 -16.00 5.87 -0.36
CA THR A 112 -17.06 6.47 -1.17
C THR A 112 -16.76 6.26 -2.65
N ILE A 113 -17.82 6.28 -3.47
CA ILE A 113 -17.67 6.17 -4.92
C ILE A 113 -16.78 7.29 -5.49
N LYS A 114 -16.88 8.51 -4.95
CA LYS A 114 -16.01 9.64 -5.29
C LYS A 114 -14.53 9.29 -5.13
N THR A 115 -14.15 8.75 -3.95
CA THR A 115 -12.78 8.32 -3.66
C THR A 115 -12.33 7.21 -4.61
N VAL A 116 -13.15 6.18 -4.81
CA VAL A 116 -12.82 5.05 -5.71
C VAL A 116 -12.58 5.52 -7.15
N LEU A 117 -13.42 6.41 -7.68
CA LEU A 117 -13.30 6.93 -9.04
C LEU A 117 -12.07 7.85 -9.20
N MET A 118 -11.76 8.71 -8.23
CA MET A 118 -10.53 9.52 -8.27
C MET A 118 -9.26 8.65 -8.23
N LEU A 119 -9.27 7.58 -7.43
CA LEU A 119 -8.19 6.60 -7.38
C LEU A 119 -8.07 5.82 -8.69
N ALA A 120 -9.19 5.35 -9.26
CA ALA A 120 -9.21 4.59 -10.51
C ALA A 120 -8.51 5.35 -11.65
N ASP A 121 -8.76 6.65 -11.78
CA ASP A 121 -8.12 7.50 -12.80
C ASP A 121 -6.58 7.48 -12.67
N GLN A 122 -6.07 7.66 -11.45
CA GLN A 122 -4.63 7.64 -11.20
C GLN A 122 -4.04 6.24 -11.37
N MET A 123 -4.70 5.20 -10.83
CA MET A 123 -4.23 3.82 -10.88
C MET A 123 -4.09 3.31 -12.32
N ILE A 124 -5.08 3.57 -13.18
CA ILE A 124 -5.00 3.24 -14.62
C ILE A 124 -3.79 3.95 -15.25
N GLY A 125 -3.59 5.24 -14.94
CA GLY A 125 -2.43 5.98 -15.44
C GLY A 125 -1.08 5.43 -14.97
N ARG A 126 -0.98 4.87 -13.75
CA ARG A 126 0.26 4.23 -13.27
C ARG A 126 0.55 2.94 -14.02
N ILE A 127 -0.46 2.09 -14.18
CA ILE A 127 -0.33 0.80 -14.87
C ILE A 127 0.00 1.04 -16.36
N GLU A 128 -0.70 1.96 -17.01
CA GLU A 128 -0.43 2.38 -18.40
C GLU A 128 1.04 2.78 -18.57
N TYR A 129 1.58 3.62 -17.67
CA TYR A 129 2.97 4.05 -17.76
C TYR A 129 3.97 2.87 -17.69
N VAL A 130 3.75 1.91 -16.80
CA VAL A 130 4.57 0.69 -16.69
C VAL A 130 4.48 -0.14 -17.99
N HIS A 131 3.26 -0.28 -18.54
CA HIS A 131 3.02 -0.98 -19.80
C HIS A 131 3.68 -0.28 -21.00
N CYS A 132 3.70 1.06 -21.02
CA CYS A 132 4.40 1.87 -22.03
C CYS A 132 5.91 1.62 -21.99
N LYS A 133 6.46 1.37 -20.80
CA LYS A 133 7.86 0.98 -20.58
C LYS A 133 8.15 -0.51 -20.79
N HIS A 134 7.20 -1.25 -21.39
CA HIS A 134 7.34 -2.66 -21.81
C HIS A 134 7.31 -3.70 -20.68
N PHE A 135 6.85 -3.32 -19.49
CA PHE A 135 6.72 -4.22 -18.35
C PHE A 135 5.26 -4.41 -17.96
N ILE A 136 4.98 -5.54 -17.33
CA ILE A 136 3.77 -5.81 -16.55
C ILE A 136 4.17 -5.94 -15.08
N HIS A 137 3.31 -5.51 -14.18
CA HIS A 137 3.56 -5.48 -12.74
C HIS A 137 3.37 -6.86 -12.08
N ARG A 138 2.29 -7.57 -12.43
CA ARG A 138 1.92 -8.91 -11.91
C ARG A 138 1.58 -9.00 -10.43
N ASP A 139 1.44 -7.88 -9.73
CA ASP A 139 1.04 -7.85 -8.31
C ASP A 139 0.28 -6.56 -7.96
N ILE A 140 -0.74 -6.26 -8.77
CA ILE A 140 -1.64 -5.11 -8.54
C ILE A 140 -2.51 -5.40 -7.31
N LYS A 141 -2.27 -4.65 -6.23
CA LYS A 141 -2.97 -4.76 -4.95
C LYS A 141 -2.93 -3.43 -4.19
N PRO A 142 -3.86 -3.17 -3.24
CA PRO A 142 -3.90 -1.91 -2.49
C PRO A 142 -2.59 -1.54 -1.79
N ASP A 143 -1.85 -2.54 -1.27
CA ASP A 143 -0.58 -2.34 -0.56
C ASP A 143 0.52 -1.74 -1.44
N ASN A 144 0.46 -1.96 -2.76
CA ASN A 144 1.46 -1.48 -3.72
C ASN A 144 1.12 -0.10 -4.30
N PHE A 145 0.02 0.51 -3.87
CA PHE A 145 -0.34 1.89 -4.20
C PHE A 145 -0.23 2.77 -2.96
N LEU A 146 0.69 3.73 -2.98
CA LEU A 146 0.94 4.62 -1.83
C LEU A 146 0.64 6.07 -2.22
N MET A 147 0.10 6.85 -1.28
CA MET A 147 0.01 8.29 -1.45
C MET A 147 1.38 8.94 -1.21
N GLY A 148 1.69 10.04 -1.88
CA GLY A 148 2.87 10.84 -1.54
C GLY A 148 2.77 11.52 -0.18
N ILE A 149 3.82 12.25 0.20
CA ILE A 149 3.88 13.11 1.39
C ILE A 149 4.00 14.58 1.01
N GLY A 150 3.71 15.48 1.96
CA GLY A 150 3.82 16.93 1.76
C GLY A 150 3.05 17.40 0.52
N ARG A 151 3.71 18.14 -0.38
CA ARG A 151 3.14 18.63 -1.64
C ARG A 151 2.66 17.54 -2.62
N HIS A 152 3.03 16.28 -2.37
CA HIS A 152 2.63 15.13 -3.20
C HIS A 152 1.55 14.27 -2.53
N CYS A 153 0.92 14.74 -1.45
CA CYS A 153 -0.10 14.00 -0.69
C CYS A 153 -1.32 13.55 -1.50
N ASN A 154 -1.61 14.21 -2.63
CA ASN A 154 -2.71 13.87 -3.53
C ASN A 154 -2.29 13.01 -4.74
N LYS A 155 -0.99 12.73 -4.86
CA LYS A 155 -0.40 11.94 -5.95
C LYS A 155 -0.27 10.49 -5.49
N LEU A 156 -0.87 9.57 -6.24
CA LEU A 156 -0.72 8.14 -6.04
C LEU A 156 0.58 7.65 -6.70
N PHE A 157 1.28 6.73 -6.05
CA PHE A 157 2.49 6.07 -6.52
C PHE A 157 2.26 4.56 -6.63
N LEU A 158 2.88 3.93 -7.63
CA LEU A 158 2.93 2.47 -7.77
C LEU A 158 4.34 1.98 -7.43
N ILE A 159 4.43 0.97 -6.57
CA ILE A 159 5.69 0.45 -6.02
C ILE A 159 5.75 -1.09 -6.06
N ASP A 160 6.89 -1.65 -5.62
CA ASP A 160 7.18 -3.08 -5.51
C ASP A 160 7.21 -3.80 -6.88
N PHE A 161 8.25 -3.49 -7.65
CA PHE A 161 8.48 -4.07 -8.97
C PHE A 161 9.25 -5.41 -8.93
N GLY A 162 9.39 -6.05 -7.77
CA GLY A 162 10.12 -7.32 -7.64
C GLY A 162 9.54 -8.45 -8.51
N LEU A 163 8.22 -8.47 -8.67
CA LEU A 163 7.51 -9.42 -9.51
C LEU A 163 7.28 -8.92 -10.94
N ALA A 164 7.73 -7.73 -11.32
CA ALA A 164 7.50 -7.23 -12.66
C ALA A 164 8.20 -8.09 -13.73
N LYS A 165 7.73 -8.02 -14.98
CA LYS A 165 8.31 -8.77 -16.10
C LYS A 165 8.18 -8.02 -17.42
N LYS A 166 9.20 -8.10 -18.27
CA LYS A 166 9.15 -7.53 -19.63
C LYS A 166 8.18 -8.37 -20.48
N TYR A 167 7.13 -7.76 -21.03
CA TYR A 167 6.11 -8.48 -21.83
C TYR A 167 6.29 -8.32 -23.34
N ARG A 168 7.14 -7.41 -23.79
CA ARG A 168 7.48 -7.24 -25.20
C ARG A 168 8.88 -6.68 -25.37
N ASP A 169 9.48 -6.90 -26.53
CA ASP A 169 10.76 -6.28 -26.84
C ASP A 169 10.64 -4.73 -26.89
N SER A 170 11.73 -4.06 -26.53
CA SER A 170 11.78 -2.59 -26.47
C SER A 170 11.90 -1.95 -27.86
N ARG A 171 12.54 -2.63 -28.81
CA ARG A 171 12.78 -2.15 -30.17
C ARG A 171 11.73 -2.67 -31.14
N THR A 172 11.57 -3.99 -31.22
CA THR A 172 10.66 -4.61 -32.21
C THR A 172 9.20 -4.59 -31.78
N ARG A 173 8.93 -4.28 -30.51
CA ARG A 173 7.60 -4.36 -29.88
C ARG A 173 6.96 -5.76 -29.94
N LEU A 174 7.70 -6.80 -30.33
CA LEU A 174 7.24 -8.17 -30.38
C LEU A 174 6.85 -8.65 -28.98
N HIS A 175 5.64 -9.15 -28.84
CA HIS A 175 5.10 -9.65 -27.56
C HIS A 175 5.78 -10.95 -27.15
N ILE A 176 5.85 -11.23 -25.83
CA ILE A 176 6.24 -12.55 -25.34
C ILE A 176 5.25 -13.60 -25.86
N MET A 177 5.73 -14.82 -26.10
CA MET A 177 4.88 -15.91 -26.54
C MET A 177 3.88 -16.31 -25.46
N TYR A 178 2.69 -16.70 -25.89
CA TYR A 178 1.70 -17.36 -25.05
C TYR A 178 2.28 -18.65 -24.46
N ARG A 179 2.05 -18.89 -23.16
CA ARG A 179 2.48 -20.10 -22.45
C ARG A 179 1.47 -20.44 -21.36
N GLU A 180 1.35 -21.71 -21.07
CA GLU A 180 0.55 -22.26 -19.96
C GLU A 180 1.49 -22.88 -18.91
N ASP A 181 0.94 -23.61 -17.94
CA ASP A 181 1.68 -24.31 -16.87
C ASP A 181 2.57 -23.40 -16.00
N LYS A 182 2.19 -22.13 -15.86
CA LYS A 182 2.86 -21.19 -14.96
C LYS A 182 2.34 -21.34 -13.54
N ASN A 183 3.24 -21.27 -12.57
CA ASN A 183 2.84 -21.08 -11.18
C ASN A 183 2.22 -19.69 -10.98
N LEU A 184 1.14 -19.63 -10.19
CA LEU A 184 0.52 -18.37 -9.80
C LEU A 184 1.57 -17.45 -9.15
N THR A 185 1.79 -16.30 -9.77
CA THR A 185 2.68 -15.25 -9.30
C THR A 185 1.84 -14.04 -8.89
N GLY A 186 2.15 -13.47 -7.73
CA GLY A 186 1.41 -12.35 -7.15
C GLY A 186 0.34 -12.78 -6.14
N THR A 187 -0.48 -11.82 -5.72
CA THR A 187 -1.47 -12.01 -4.65
C THR A 187 -2.76 -12.66 -5.17
N ALA A 188 -3.02 -13.92 -4.78
CA ALA A 188 -4.18 -14.72 -5.25
C ALA A 188 -5.54 -14.01 -5.18
N ARG A 189 -5.74 -13.15 -4.17
CA ARG A 189 -6.97 -12.36 -3.98
C ARG A 189 -7.26 -11.46 -5.18
N TYR A 190 -6.25 -10.84 -5.76
CA TYR A 190 -6.40 -9.87 -6.85
C TYR A 190 -5.95 -10.41 -8.21
N ALA A 191 -5.28 -11.56 -8.27
CA ALA A 191 -4.84 -12.16 -9.53
C ALA A 191 -5.98 -12.38 -10.55
N SER A 192 -5.70 -12.24 -11.85
CA SER A 192 -6.66 -12.54 -12.92
C SER A 192 -7.09 -14.01 -12.93
N ILE A 193 -8.20 -14.33 -13.58
CA ILE A 193 -8.62 -15.72 -13.78
C ILE A 193 -7.55 -16.48 -14.58
N ASN A 194 -7.01 -15.89 -15.65
CA ASN A 194 -5.96 -16.51 -16.46
C ASN A 194 -4.70 -16.85 -15.64
N ALA A 195 -4.30 -15.98 -14.70
CA ALA A 195 -3.16 -16.24 -13.83
C ALA A 195 -3.41 -17.44 -12.89
N HIS A 196 -4.65 -17.65 -12.44
CA HIS A 196 -5.02 -18.85 -11.67
C HIS A 196 -5.01 -20.13 -12.53
N LEU A 197 -5.36 -20.02 -13.80
CA LEU A 197 -5.31 -21.11 -14.78
C LEU A 197 -3.88 -21.44 -15.26
N GLY A 198 -2.86 -20.77 -14.70
CA GLY A 198 -1.47 -21.00 -15.06
C GLY A 198 -1.08 -20.44 -16.43
N ILE A 199 -1.89 -19.54 -17.01
CA ILE A 199 -1.58 -18.85 -18.25
C ILE A 199 -0.58 -17.72 -17.94
N GLU A 200 0.41 -17.55 -18.82
CA GLU A 200 1.37 -16.45 -18.73
C GLU A 200 0.65 -15.11 -18.68
N GLN A 201 1.09 -14.23 -17.77
CA GLN A 201 0.44 -12.94 -17.60
C GLN A 201 0.89 -11.94 -18.68
N SER A 202 -0.02 -11.04 -19.02
CA SER A 202 0.14 -9.95 -19.97
C SER A 202 -0.55 -8.68 -19.43
N ARG A 203 -0.66 -7.64 -20.25
CA ARG A 203 -1.26 -6.36 -19.84
C ARG A 203 -2.69 -6.50 -19.35
N ARG A 204 -3.49 -7.39 -19.94
CA ARG A 204 -4.89 -7.59 -19.54
C ARG A 204 -5.02 -8.06 -18.09
N ASP A 205 -4.03 -8.80 -17.60
CA ASP A 205 -4.05 -9.39 -16.27
C ASP A 205 -3.83 -8.34 -15.17
N ASP A 206 -2.96 -7.36 -15.40
CA ASP A 206 -2.81 -6.20 -14.51
C ASP A 206 -4.09 -5.36 -14.48
N MET A 207 -4.75 -5.18 -15.63
CA MET A 207 -6.00 -4.43 -15.73
C MET A 207 -7.17 -5.14 -15.06
N GLU A 208 -7.32 -6.46 -15.24
CA GLU A 208 -8.34 -7.26 -14.54
C GLU A 208 -8.11 -7.23 -13.02
N SER A 209 -6.85 -7.36 -12.59
CA SER A 209 -6.48 -7.26 -11.19
C SER A 209 -6.87 -5.91 -10.57
N LEU A 210 -6.67 -4.80 -11.30
CA LEU A 210 -7.15 -3.49 -10.89
C LEU A 210 -8.68 -3.46 -10.73
N GLY A 211 -9.44 -4.10 -11.62
CA GLY A 211 -10.90 -4.22 -11.50
C GLY A 211 -11.31 -4.89 -10.18
N TYR A 212 -10.63 -5.96 -9.77
CA TYR A 212 -10.86 -6.58 -8.46
C TYR A 212 -10.48 -5.68 -7.28
N VAL A 213 -9.42 -4.87 -7.41
CA VAL A 213 -9.05 -3.88 -6.38
C VAL A 213 -10.12 -2.80 -6.22
N LEU A 214 -10.65 -2.27 -7.33
CA LEU A 214 -11.72 -1.27 -7.29
C LEU A 214 -13.00 -1.87 -6.66
N MET A 215 -13.37 -3.08 -7.05
CA MET A 215 -14.52 -3.77 -6.44
C MET A 215 -14.31 -4.12 -4.97
N TYR A 216 -13.08 -4.40 -4.55
CA TYR A 216 -12.73 -4.59 -3.15
C TYR A 216 -12.99 -3.32 -2.33
N PHE A 217 -12.58 -2.14 -2.83
CA PHE A 217 -12.85 -0.87 -2.16
C PHE A 217 -14.35 -0.54 -2.09
N ASN A 218 -15.08 -0.79 -3.18
CA ASN A 218 -16.53 -0.58 -3.24
C ASN A 218 -17.29 -1.47 -2.23
N ARG A 219 -16.87 -2.73 -2.08
CA ARG A 219 -17.61 -3.75 -1.31
C ARG A 219 -17.14 -3.93 0.12
N GLY A 220 -15.96 -3.45 0.49
CA GLY A 220 -15.31 -3.81 1.77
C GLY A 220 -14.58 -5.16 1.74
N SER A 221 -15.08 -6.08 0.92
CA SER A 221 -14.54 -7.44 0.72
C SER A 221 -14.97 -8.04 -0.64
N LEU A 222 -14.19 -9.01 -1.12
CA LEU A 222 -14.46 -9.81 -2.30
C LEU A 222 -15.08 -11.17 -1.92
N PRO A 223 -15.96 -11.75 -2.76
CA PRO A 223 -16.67 -13.02 -2.46
C PRO A 223 -15.78 -14.25 -2.20
N TRP A 224 -14.51 -14.18 -2.61
CA TRP A 224 -13.50 -15.23 -2.43
C TRP A 224 -12.54 -14.96 -1.27
N GLN A 225 -12.85 -14.00 -0.38
CA GLN A 225 -12.12 -13.81 0.88
C GLN A 225 -12.61 -14.77 1.96
N GLY A 226 -11.75 -15.07 2.94
CA GLY A 226 -12.11 -15.90 4.10
C GLY A 226 -12.24 -17.41 3.82
N LEU A 227 -11.98 -17.86 2.60
CA LEU A 227 -12.05 -19.28 2.24
C LEU A 227 -10.99 -20.10 3.02
N LYS A 228 -11.46 -21.11 3.75
CA LYS A 228 -10.63 -22.05 4.51
C LYS A 228 -10.20 -23.23 3.64
N ALA A 229 -8.93 -23.62 3.76
CA ALA A 229 -8.34 -24.78 3.09
C ALA A 229 -7.17 -25.31 3.93
N ALA A 230 -6.82 -26.59 3.76
CA ALA A 230 -5.74 -27.21 4.53
C ALA A 230 -4.36 -26.79 3.99
N THR A 231 -4.24 -26.57 2.69
CA THR A 231 -2.98 -26.15 2.05
C THR A 231 -3.13 -24.85 1.27
N LYS A 232 -2.00 -24.18 0.99
CA LYS A 232 -1.97 -22.98 0.13
C LYS A 232 -2.48 -23.28 -1.28
N LYS A 233 -2.12 -24.43 -1.85
CA LYS A 233 -2.56 -24.87 -3.18
C LYS A 233 -4.09 -25.01 -3.24
N GLN A 234 -4.67 -25.75 -2.29
CA GLN A 234 -6.14 -25.88 -2.17
C GLN A 234 -6.84 -24.53 -1.95
N LYS A 235 -6.20 -23.61 -1.20
CA LYS A 235 -6.75 -22.27 -1.02
C LYS A 235 -6.81 -21.51 -2.34
N TYR A 236 -5.79 -21.63 -3.18
CA TYR A 236 -5.75 -20.97 -4.49
C TYR A 236 -6.76 -21.58 -5.46
N GLU A 237 -6.89 -22.92 -5.47
CA GLU A 237 -7.92 -23.63 -6.24
C GLU A 237 -9.33 -23.14 -5.86
N LYS A 238 -9.67 -23.09 -4.56
CA LYS A 238 -10.97 -22.56 -4.10
C LYS A 238 -11.21 -21.10 -4.48
N ILE A 239 -10.18 -20.26 -4.45
CA ILE A 239 -10.28 -18.86 -4.89
C ILE A 239 -10.55 -18.81 -6.40
N SER A 240 -9.83 -19.60 -7.18
CA SER A 240 -10.00 -19.70 -8.64
C SER A 240 -11.43 -20.13 -9.00
N GLU A 241 -11.90 -21.25 -8.44
CA GLU A 241 -13.26 -21.75 -8.63
C GLU A 241 -14.31 -20.70 -8.26
N LYS A 242 -14.11 -19.99 -7.13
CA LYS A 242 -15.04 -18.95 -6.71
C LYS A 242 -15.04 -17.74 -7.63
N LYS A 243 -13.88 -17.36 -8.21
CA LYS A 243 -13.78 -16.29 -9.21
C LYS A 243 -14.49 -16.65 -10.51
N MET A 244 -14.30 -17.87 -11.00
CA MET A 244 -14.91 -18.36 -12.24
C MET A 244 -16.42 -18.54 -12.10
N SER A 245 -16.88 -19.02 -10.94
CA SER A 245 -18.32 -19.21 -10.64
C SER A 245 -19.07 -17.94 -10.21
N THR A 246 -18.38 -16.80 -10.06
CA THR A 246 -19.02 -15.52 -9.73
C THR A 246 -19.08 -14.64 -10.99
N PRO A 247 -20.26 -14.51 -11.65
CA PRO A 247 -20.42 -13.61 -12.78
C PRO A 247 -20.07 -12.16 -12.43
N VAL A 248 -19.62 -11.39 -13.42
CA VAL A 248 -19.24 -9.99 -13.22
C VAL A 248 -20.43 -9.17 -12.71
N GLU A 249 -21.62 -9.45 -13.22
CA GLU A 249 -22.88 -8.81 -12.87
C GLU A 249 -23.25 -9.09 -11.40
N VAL A 250 -22.93 -10.29 -10.91
CA VAL A 250 -23.13 -10.66 -9.50
C VAL A 250 -22.10 -9.95 -8.60
N LEU A 251 -20.84 -9.90 -9.02
CA LEU A 251 -19.79 -9.19 -8.29
C LEU A 251 -20.10 -7.68 -8.18
N CYS A 252 -20.60 -7.08 -9.26
CA CYS A 252 -20.87 -5.64 -9.37
C CYS A 252 -22.30 -5.25 -8.99
N LYS A 253 -23.15 -6.20 -8.57
CA LYS A 253 -24.53 -5.92 -8.17
C LYS A 253 -24.59 -4.84 -7.08
N GLY A 254 -25.39 -3.81 -7.32
CA GLY A 254 -25.58 -2.67 -6.41
C GLY A 254 -24.58 -1.52 -6.60
N PHE A 255 -23.69 -1.60 -7.60
CA PHE A 255 -22.75 -0.55 -7.97
C PHE A 255 -23.00 -0.07 -9.41
N PRO A 256 -22.47 1.11 -9.80
CA PRO A 256 -22.60 1.62 -11.16
C PRO A 256 -22.14 0.61 -12.23
N ALA A 257 -22.83 0.59 -13.38
CA ALA A 257 -22.63 -0.42 -14.42
C ALA A 257 -21.21 -0.38 -15.02
N GLU A 258 -20.54 0.77 -14.93
CA GLU A 258 -19.17 1.02 -15.37
C GLU A 258 -18.16 0.03 -14.77
N PHE A 259 -18.35 -0.44 -13.53
CA PHE A 259 -17.45 -1.44 -12.95
C PHE A 259 -17.59 -2.80 -13.64
N ALA A 260 -18.82 -3.19 -14.01
CA ALA A 260 -19.06 -4.41 -14.78
C ALA A 260 -18.53 -4.27 -16.21
N MET A 261 -18.76 -3.12 -16.86
CA MET A 261 -18.21 -2.80 -18.18
C MET A 261 -16.68 -2.87 -18.18
N TYR A 262 -16.01 -2.32 -17.17
CA TYR A 262 -14.56 -2.40 -17.01
C TYR A 262 -14.08 -3.86 -16.93
N LEU A 263 -14.68 -4.67 -16.04
CA LEU A 263 -14.27 -6.06 -15.86
C LEU A 263 -14.53 -6.90 -17.11
N ASN A 264 -15.70 -6.77 -17.73
CA ASN A 264 -16.04 -7.45 -18.98
C ASN A 264 -15.09 -7.05 -20.12
N TYR A 265 -14.74 -5.76 -20.24
CA TYR A 265 -13.73 -5.30 -21.18
C TYR A 265 -12.38 -5.98 -20.95
N THR A 266 -11.87 -5.96 -19.71
CA THR A 266 -10.54 -6.53 -19.41
C THR A 266 -10.48 -8.04 -19.63
N ARG A 267 -11.56 -8.76 -19.36
CA ARG A 267 -11.68 -10.21 -19.62
C ARG A 267 -11.78 -10.54 -21.11
N GLY A 268 -12.33 -9.62 -21.91
CA GLY A 268 -12.47 -9.77 -23.37
C GLY A 268 -11.16 -9.54 -24.15
N LEU A 269 -10.13 -8.96 -23.52
CA LEU A 269 -8.86 -8.69 -24.18
C LEU A 269 -8.12 -9.97 -24.55
N ARG A 270 -7.60 -10.04 -25.79
CA ARG A 270 -6.66 -11.10 -26.20
C ARG A 270 -5.32 -10.93 -25.50
N PHE A 271 -4.53 -12.01 -25.43
CA PHE A 271 -3.25 -12.03 -24.70
C PHE A 271 -2.27 -10.93 -25.15
N GLU A 272 -2.18 -10.68 -26.45
CA GLU A 272 -1.28 -9.66 -27.01
C GLU A 272 -1.96 -8.31 -27.24
N GLU A 273 -3.24 -8.17 -26.88
CA GLU A 273 -4.00 -6.95 -27.13
C GLU A 273 -3.55 -5.81 -26.22
N SER A 274 -3.56 -4.59 -26.76
CA SER A 274 -3.28 -3.39 -25.97
C SER A 274 -4.60 -2.90 -25.35
N PRO A 275 -4.70 -2.79 -24.01
CA PRO A 275 -5.86 -2.15 -23.39
C PRO A 275 -6.00 -0.70 -23.88
N ASP A 276 -7.22 -0.26 -24.15
CA ASP A 276 -7.56 1.14 -24.36
C ASP A 276 -7.71 1.84 -22.99
N TYR A 277 -6.58 2.30 -22.45
CA TYR A 277 -6.55 2.98 -21.16
C TYR A 277 -7.35 4.29 -21.16
N MET A 278 -7.49 4.94 -22.33
CA MET A 278 -8.26 6.17 -22.45
C MET A 278 -9.75 5.87 -22.30
N TYR A 279 -10.26 4.84 -22.99
CA TYR A 279 -11.63 4.34 -22.82
C TYR A 279 -11.92 3.98 -21.36
N LEU A 280 -11.04 3.20 -20.73
CA LEU A 280 -11.24 2.76 -19.34
C LEU A 280 -11.24 3.93 -18.34
N ARG A 281 -10.38 4.94 -18.53
CA ARG A 281 -10.45 6.18 -17.73
C ARG A 281 -11.71 6.99 -18.02
N GLN A 282 -12.08 7.10 -19.29
CA GLN A 282 -13.22 7.89 -19.71
C GLN A 282 -14.53 7.34 -19.14
N LEU A 283 -14.66 6.01 -19.08
CA LEU A 283 -15.77 5.32 -18.43
C LEU A 283 -16.02 5.85 -17.00
N PHE A 284 -14.97 5.86 -16.16
CA PHE A 284 -15.08 6.35 -14.79
C PHE A 284 -15.15 7.89 -14.70
N ARG A 285 -14.53 8.64 -15.62
CA ARG A 285 -14.62 10.11 -15.66
C ARG A 285 -16.02 10.60 -16.02
N ILE A 286 -16.70 9.93 -16.94
CA ILE A 286 -18.10 10.25 -17.29
C ILE A 286 -18.98 9.99 -16.07
N LEU A 287 -18.89 8.79 -15.47
CA LEU A 287 -19.64 8.47 -14.24
C LEU A 287 -19.37 9.49 -13.13
N PHE A 288 -18.12 9.89 -12.92
CA PHE A 288 -17.74 10.89 -11.92
C PHE A 288 -18.46 12.23 -12.12
N ARG A 289 -18.57 12.69 -13.37
CA ARG A 289 -19.30 13.92 -13.72
C ARG A 289 -20.81 13.74 -13.59
N THR A 290 -21.36 12.59 -14.01
CA THR A 290 -22.78 12.27 -13.87
C THR A 290 -23.23 12.27 -12.41
N LEU A 291 -22.36 11.87 -11.49
CA LEU A 291 -22.59 11.93 -10.05
C LEU A 291 -22.32 13.31 -9.43
N ASN A 292 -22.10 14.34 -10.27
CA ASN A 292 -21.81 15.73 -9.88
C ASN A 292 -20.62 15.85 -8.91
N HIS A 293 -19.62 14.98 -9.04
CA HIS A 293 -18.41 15.07 -8.24
C HIS A 293 -17.40 16.05 -8.85
N GLN A 294 -16.66 16.73 -7.98
CA GLN A 294 -15.54 17.60 -8.35
C GLN A 294 -14.22 16.91 -8.06
N TYR A 295 -13.25 17.04 -8.97
CA TYR A 295 -11.92 16.45 -8.83
C TYR A 295 -11.03 17.36 -7.97
N ASP A 296 -11.40 17.48 -6.70
CA ASP A 296 -10.82 18.39 -5.70
C ASP A 296 -9.76 17.73 -4.81
N TYR A 297 -9.42 16.46 -5.09
CA TYR A 297 -8.54 15.63 -4.27
C TYR A 297 -8.99 15.48 -2.80
N THR A 298 -10.28 15.69 -2.53
CA THR A 298 -10.87 15.46 -1.21
C THR A 298 -11.32 14.01 -1.11
N PHE A 299 -10.39 13.15 -0.69
CA PHE A 299 -10.63 11.74 -0.40
C PHE A 299 -11.27 11.55 0.98
N ASP A 300 -11.77 10.35 1.26
CA ASP A 300 -12.46 10.04 2.53
C ASP A 300 -11.56 10.27 3.75
N TRP A 301 -10.28 9.87 3.65
CA TRP A 301 -9.31 10.10 4.73
C TRP A 301 -8.96 11.58 4.92
N THR A 302 -9.08 12.40 3.88
CA THR A 302 -8.89 13.86 3.98
C THR A 302 -9.96 14.46 4.88
N MET A 303 -11.21 14.01 4.72
CA MET A 303 -12.33 14.47 5.55
C MET A 303 -12.22 14.01 7.01
N LEU A 304 -11.83 12.76 7.24
CA LEU A 304 -11.68 12.22 8.60
C LEU A 304 -10.59 12.97 9.38
N LYS A 305 -9.46 13.29 8.73
CA LYS A 305 -8.38 14.09 9.35
C LYS A 305 -8.84 15.49 9.73
N GLN A 306 -9.59 16.16 8.86
CA GLN A 306 -10.13 17.49 9.16
C GLN A 306 -11.09 17.46 10.36
N LYS A 307 -12.00 16.47 10.43
CA LYS A 307 -12.90 16.30 11.57
C LYS A 307 -12.16 16.05 12.87
N SER A 308 -11.12 15.21 12.88
CA SER A 308 -10.30 14.98 14.08
C SER A 308 -9.55 16.24 14.56
N CYS A 309 -9.10 17.11 13.65
CA CYS A 309 -8.45 18.37 14.02
C CYS A 309 -9.43 19.40 14.61
N VAL A 310 -10.66 19.47 14.10
CA VAL A 310 -11.69 20.41 14.60
C VAL A 310 -12.18 20.00 16.00
N VAL A 311 -12.34 18.71 16.26
CA VAL A 311 -12.77 18.21 17.58
C VAL A 311 -11.65 18.34 18.63
N GLY A 312 -10.39 18.19 18.24
CA GLY A 312 -9.23 18.40 19.13
C GLY A 312 -8.88 19.87 19.43
N GLY A 313 -9.34 20.80 18.58
CA GLY A 313 -9.10 22.25 18.74
C GLY A 313 -10.14 22.99 19.59
N SER A 314 -11.19 22.31 20.07
CA SER A 314 -12.31 22.93 20.80
C SER A 314 -12.25 22.73 22.33
N ALA A 315 -11.11 22.28 22.87
CA ALA A 315 -10.89 22.10 24.32
C ALA A 315 -9.95 23.17 24.93
N GLY A 316 -9.97 24.40 24.40
CA GLY A 316 -9.24 25.55 24.92
C GLY A 316 -10.18 26.68 25.31
N GLY A 317 -11.00 26.49 26.35
CA GLY A 317 -11.73 27.58 26.99
C GLY A 317 -10.80 28.43 27.86
N PRO A 318 -10.98 29.77 27.94
CA PRO A 318 -10.04 30.65 28.59
C PRO A 318 -10.00 30.43 30.11
N SER A 319 -8.78 30.44 30.64
CA SER A 319 -8.43 30.51 32.05
C SER A 319 -9.12 31.72 32.72
N GLN A 320 -9.95 31.45 33.74
CA GLN A 320 -10.29 32.44 34.76
C GLN A 320 -9.42 32.21 36.01
N PRO A 321 -8.83 33.27 36.58
CA PRO A 321 -8.05 33.17 37.81
C PRO A 321 -8.98 33.12 39.02
N THR A 322 -8.85 32.07 39.85
CA THR A 322 -9.47 32.02 41.17
C THR A 322 -8.62 32.81 42.18
N PRO A 323 -9.22 33.68 43.02
CA PRO A 323 -8.49 34.39 44.04
C PRO A 323 -8.24 33.53 45.28
N ASN A 324 -7.05 33.70 45.84
CA ASN A 324 -6.62 33.23 47.15
C ASN A 324 -7.62 33.62 48.26
N THR A 325 -7.92 32.67 49.14
CA THR A 325 -8.34 32.99 50.51
C THR A 325 -7.62 32.05 51.49
N GLN A 326 -6.77 32.64 52.32
CA GLN A 326 -6.21 32.03 53.53
C GLN A 326 -7.26 32.05 54.65
N GLY A 327 -7.27 31.03 55.50
CA GLY A 327 -8.03 31.03 56.75
C GLY A 327 -7.79 29.75 57.56
N GLN A 328 -7.17 29.90 58.72
CA GLN A 328 -6.64 28.88 59.63
C GLN A 328 -7.71 28.12 60.43
N GLY A 329 -7.36 26.95 60.98
CA GLY A 329 -8.09 26.33 62.08
C GLY A 329 -7.62 24.90 62.43
N GLN A 330 -7.00 24.75 63.60
CA GLN A 330 -6.38 23.54 64.17
C GLN A 330 -7.42 22.49 64.64
N ALA A 331 -7.05 21.20 64.70
CA ALA A 331 -6.93 20.44 65.97
C ALA A 331 -6.67 18.92 65.77
N GLN A 332 -6.05 18.35 66.82
CA GLN A 332 -5.37 17.06 66.99
C GLN A 332 -6.25 15.79 67.14
N ALA A 333 -5.56 14.64 67.03
CA ALA A 333 -5.60 13.44 67.88
C ALA A 333 -6.35 12.15 67.42
N GLN A 334 -5.53 11.21 66.90
CA GLN A 334 -5.32 9.79 67.30
C GLN A 334 -6.39 8.66 67.11
N PRO A 335 -5.93 7.37 67.01
CA PRO A 335 -6.56 6.20 66.33
C PRO A 335 -7.23 5.21 67.35
N PRO A 336 -7.67 3.94 67.11
CA PRO A 336 -7.27 2.84 66.18
C PRO A 336 -8.49 2.13 65.48
N ALA A 337 -8.41 1.08 64.64
CA ALA A 337 -7.95 -0.28 64.91
C ALA A 337 -7.91 -1.18 63.65
N GLN A 338 -7.00 -2.14 63.70
CA GLN A 338 -6.85 -3.30 62.82
C GLN A 338 -7.92 -4.36 63.11
N THR A 339 -8.34 -5.11 62.09
CA THR A 339 -8.61 -6.56 62.25
C THR A 339 -8.23 -7.33 60.98
N ASN A 340 -7.27 -8.23 61.15
CA ASN A 340 -6.93 -9.34 60.28
C ASN A 340 -8.09 -10.36 60.18
N ALA A 341 -8.23 -11.02 59.03
CA ALA A 341 -8.55 -12.44 58.97
C ALA A 341 -8.09 -13.05 57.63
N GLN A 342 -7.35 -14.15 57.74
CA GLN A 342 -6.65 -14.93 56.72
C GLN A 342 -7.55 -16.05 56.11
N PRO A 343 -7.06 -16.83 55.13
CA PRO A 343 -7.87 -17.58 54.17
C PRO A 343 -8.08 -19.07 54.51
N GLY A 344 -9.11 -19.68 53.91
CA GLY A 344 -9.38 -21.11 53.95
C GLY A 344 -9.37 -21.75 52.55
N LYS A 345 -8.63 -22.85 52.43
CA LYS A 345 -8.50 -23.72 51.27
C LYS A 345 -9.77 -24.57 51.03
N GLY A 346 -9.99 -24.93 49.77
CA GLY A 346 -10.82 -26.04 49.31
C GLY A 346 -10.37 -26.42 47.90
#